data_AF-A0A0K6G930-F1
#
_entry.id   AF-A0A0K6G930-F1
#
_cell.length_a   1.000
_cell.length_b   1.000
_cell.length_c   1.000
_cell.angle_alpha   90.00
_cell.angle_beta   90.00
_cell.angle_gamma   90.00
#
_symmetry.space_group_name_H-M   'P 1'
#
loop_
_entity.id
_entity.type
_entity.pdbx_description
1 polymer ?
#
loop_
_entity_poly.entity_id
_entity_poly.type
_entity_poly.pdbx_seq_one_letter_code
_entity_poly.pdbx_strand_id
1 'polypeptide(L)'
;MHLLRSTYLPLYINLVKPPYSTDPFPLDAPSVPCYTPTPTTPTTCPLGTSTHTFSAPSLQSIQRETAILDRFLVLKICDDVRSDETELHLGSDDAFADIFDLMQPRSRVEDLVRVFGIQTGVIADTTEPAYSLVSARQARSKKLIFETLAVNFSPRKLSIVQMDQNRRKHTLVEIQRAKTETLEVSAKRLVRALIANGIVPDPSVTRPSPSLRTSASVAGPSRTR
;
A
#
# COMPACT_ATOMS: atom_id res chain seq x y z
N MET A 1 3.29 -16.49 -13.37
CA MET A 1 3.97 -15.59 -12.40
C MET A 1 4.23 -16.22 -11.05
N HIS A 2 3.27 -16.89 -10.39
CA HIS A 2 3.49 -17.44 -9.03
C HIS A 2 4.64 -18.47 -8.92
N LEU A 3 4.76 -19.40 -9.87
CA LEU A 3 5.85 -20.38 -9.86
C LEU A 3 7.21 -19.69 -9.96
N LEU A 4 7.40 -18.80 -10.94
CA LEU A 4 8.63 -18.01 -11.06
C LEU A 4 8.94 -17.22 -9.78
N ARG A 5 7.94 -16.54 -9.23
CA ARG A 5 8.10 -15.80 -7.97
C ARG A 5 8.59 -16.71 -6.85
N SER A 6 7.97 -17.88 -6.65
CA SER A 6 8.38 -18.84 -5.61
C SER A 6 9.79 -19.40 -5.84
N THR A 7 10.17 -19.67 -7.10
CA THR A 7 11.48 -20.21 -7.46
C THR A 7 12.60 -19.20 -7.20
N TYR A 8 12.38 -17.93 -7.54
CA TYR A 8 13.39 -16.87 -7.41
C TYR A 8 13.33 -16.12 -6.08
N LEU A 9 12.30 -16.35 -5.26
CA LEU A 9 12.14 -15.67 -3.97
C LEU A 9 13.35 -15.86 -3.02
N PRO A 10 13.94 -17.06 -2.84
CA PRO A 10 15.11 -17.21 -1.99
C PRO A 10 16.30 -16.37 -2.45
N LEU A 11 16.53 -16.29 -3.76
CA LEU A 11 17.59 -15.46 -4.34
C LEU A 11 17.33 -13.97 -4.09
N TYR A 12 16.08 -13.52 -4.28
CA TYR A 12 15.68 -12.15 -3.99
C TYR A 12 15.94 -11.80 -2.52
N ILE A 13 15.51 -12.64 -1.58
CA ILE A 13 15.68 -12.43 -0.14
C ILE A 13 17.16 -12.32 0.23
N ASN A 14 18.04 -13.15 -0.33
CA ASN A 14 19.47 -13.13 -0.04
C ASN A 14 20.17 -11.84 -0.51
N LEU A 15 19.61 -11.15 -1.49
CA LEU A 15 20.15 -9.90 -2.03
C LEU A 15 19.62 -8.66 -1.30
N VAL A 16 18.61 -8.81 -0.44
CA VAL A 16 18.10 -7.72 0.41
C VAL A 16 19.18 -7.33 1.41
N LYS A 17 19.59 -6.07 1.35
CA LYS A 17 20.68 -5.55 2.17
C LYS A 17 20.19 -5.29 3.59
N PRO A 18 20.87 -5.80 4.64
CA PRO A 18 20.63 -5.33 6.00
C PRO A 18 20.85 -3.81 6.10
N PRO A 19 20.05 -3.05 6.86
CA PRO A 19 18.99 -3.48 7.80
C PRO A 19 17.58 -3.53 7.17
N TYR A 20 17.47 -3.65 5.85
CA TYR A 20 16.18 -3.72 5.17
C TYR A 20 15.50 -5.05 5.41
N SER A 21 14.18 -5.00 5.48
CA SER A 21 13.31 -6.16 5.53
C SER A 21 12.61 -6.33 4.20
N THR A 22 12.09 -7.54 3.96
CA THR A 22 11.30 -7.85 2.78
C THR A 22 10.15 -8.75 3.17
N ASP A 23 9.00 -8.54 2.55
CA ASP A 23 7.91 -9.52 2.54
C ASP A 23 7.06 -9.21 1.28
N PRO A 24 7.42 -9.80 0.13
CA PRO A 24 6.73 -9.55 -1.13
C PRO A 24 5.39 -10.30 -1.23
N PHE A 25 5.03 -11.15 -0.27
CA PHE A 25 3.79 -11.93 -0.22
C PHE A 25 3.27 -12.06 1.21
N PRO A 26 2.63 -11.01 1.76
CA PRO A 26 2.03 -11.12 3.07
C PRO A 26 0.90 -12.13 2.99
N LEU A 27 0.88 -13.03 3.97
CA LEU A 27 -0.16 -14.05 4.10
C LEU A 27 -1.56 -13.44 4.29
N ASP A 28 -1.63 -12.16 4.68
CA ASP A 28 -2.86 -11.39 4.92
C ASP A 28 -3.26 -10.47 3.73
N ALA A 29 -2.60 -10.56 2.58
CA ALA A 29 -2.99 -9.75 1.42
C ALA A 29 -4.42 -10.12 0.98
N PRO A 30 -5.34 -9.15 0.83
CA PRO A 30 -6.68 -9.45 0.35
C PRO A 30 -6.56 -10.08 -1.04
N SER A 31 -6.94 -11.36 -1.15
CA SER A 31 -7.02 -12.04 -2.42
C SER A 31 -8.01 -11.25 -3.28
N VAL A 32 -7.51 -10.60 -4.34
CA VAL A 32 -8.36 -10.00 -5.36
C VAL A 32 -9.34 -11.09 -5.79
N PRO A 33 -10.67 -10.88 -5.71
CA PRO A 33 -11.62 -11.92 -6.07
C PRO A 33 -11.32 -12.34 -7.50
N CYS A 34 -10.87 -13.59 -7.63
CA CYS A 34 -10.64 -14.23 -8.92
C CYS A 34 -12.00 -14.22 -9.62
N TYR A 35 -12.12 -13.49 -10.73
CA TYR A 35 -13.29 -13.58 -11.59
C TYR A 35 -13.40 -15.02 -12.06
N THR A 36 -14.28 -15.80 -11.43
CA THR A 36 -14.76 -17.06 -11.99
C THR A 36 -15.48 -16.71 -13.30
N PRO A 37 -14.97 -17.13 -14.48
CA PRO A 37 -15.73 -16.93 -15.70
C PRO A 37 -16.93 -17.86 -15.66
N THR A 38 -18.11 -17.29 -15.39
CA THR A 38 -19.38 -17.97 -15.56
C THR A 38 -19.55 -18.30 -17.05
N PRO A 39 -19.76 -19.56 -17.45
CA PRO A 39 -19.93 -19.90 -18.86
C PRO A 39 -21.36 -19.56 -19.29
N THR A 40 -21.53 -18.48 -20.03
CA THR A 40 -22.79 -18.19 -20.72
C THR A 40 -22.53 -18.04 -22.22
N THR A 41 -22.99 -19.06 -22.96
CA THR A 41 -23.32 -19.23 -24.40
C THR A 41 -22.93 -18.17 -25.45
N PRO A 42 -22.63 -18.61 -26.70
CA PRO A 42 -21.99 -17.79 -27.72
C PRO A 42 -22.99 -16.96 -28.53
N THR A 43 -22.70 -15.66 -28.69
CA THR A 43 -23.30 -14.85 -29.75
C THR A 43 -22.22 -14.00 -30.42
N THR A 44 -21.88 -14.44 -31.63
CA THR A 44 -21.48 -13.69 -32.83
C THR A 44 -20.61 -12.44 -32.69
N CYS A 45 -19.42 -12.53 -33.31
CA CYS A 45 -18.46 -11.44 -33.54
C CYS A 45 -19.09 -10.21 -34.21
N PRO A 46 -18.44 -9.04 -34.05
CA PRO A 46 -17.80 -8.48 -35.24
C PRO A 46 -16.35 -8.05 -35.01
N LEU A 47 -15.59 -8.28 -36.07
CA LEU A 47 -14.21 -7.92 -36.34
C LEU A 47 -13.96 -6.42 -36.10
N GLY A 48 -13.24 -6.10 -35.02
CA GLY A 48 -12.68 -4.78 -34.76
C GLY A 48 -11.17 -4.91 -34.65
N THR A 49 -10.45 -4.35 -35.63
CA THR A 49 -8.99 -4.23 -35.64
C THR A 49 -8.57 -3.25 -34.53
N SER A 50 -8.53 -3.72 -33.29
CA SER A 50 -7.93 -2.97 -32.20
C SER A 50 -6.50 -3.46 -32.04
N THR A 51 -5.57 -2.56 -32.32
CA THR A 51 -4.16 -2.66 -31.98
C THR A 51 -4.06 -2.77 -30.46
N HIS A 52 -4.32 -3.95 -29.91
CA HIS A 52 -4.08 -4.25 -28.52
C HIS A 52 -2.57 -4.32 -28.35
N THR A 53 -1.98 -3.17 -28.00
CA THR A 53 -0.76 -3.13 -27.22
C THR A 53 -0.94 -4.18 -26.13
N PHE A 54 -0.05 -5.16 -26.05
CA PHE A 54 -0.04 -6.20 -25.03
C PHE A 54 0.02 -5.55 -23.63
N SER A 55 -1.13 -5.12 -23.13
CA SER A 55 -1.30 -4.78 -21.73
C SER A 55 -1.48 -6.12 -21.04
N ALA A 56 -0.34 -6.72 -20.69
CA ALA A 56 -0.34 -7.85 -19.78
C ALA A 56 -1.27 -7.49 -18.61
N PRO A 57 -2.18 -8.39 -18.18
CA PRO A 57 -3.01 -8.13 -17.02
C PRO A 57 -2.05 -7.80 -15.88
N SER A 58 -1.99 -6.53 -15.52
CA SER A 58 -1.17 -6.10 -14.41
C SER A 58 -1.79 -6.79 -13.21
N LEU A 59 -1.12 -7.83 -12.72
CA LEU A 59 -1.31 -8.37 -11.39
C LEU A 59 -0.94 -7.23 -10.43
N GLN A 60 -1.80 -6.21 -10.34
CA GLN A 60 -1.71 -5.07 -9.46
C GLN A 60 -1.92 -5.61 -8.06
N SER A 61 -0.88 -6.30 -7.57
CA SER A 61 -0.72 -6.57 -6.17
C SER A 61 -0.74 -5.19 -5.52
N ILE A 62 -1.67 -4.97 -4.60
CA ILE A 62 -1.67 -3.78 -3.74
C ILE A 62 -0.31 -3.68 -3.03
N GLN A 63 0.37 -4.82 -2.84
CA GLN A 63 1.76 -4.92 -2.42
C GLN A 63 2.72 -4.38 -3.49
N ARG A 64 3.31 -3.22 -3.22
CA ARG A 64 4.24 -2.59 -4.16
C ARG A 64 5.58 -3.32 -4.23
N GLU A 65 6.00 -3.95 -3.13
CA GLU A 65 7.20 -4.79 -3.12
C GLU A 65 7.09 -6.00 -4.06
N THR A 66 5.90 -6.56 -4.27
CA THR A 66 5.71 -7.65 -5.25
C THR A 66 6.09 -7.21 -6.66
N ALA A 67 5.78 -5.95 -7.04
CA ALA A 67 6.17 -5.43 -8.34
C ALA A 67 7.68 -5.26 -8.48
N ILE A 68 8.39 -5.02 -7.36
CA ILE A 68 9.86 -4.97 -7.35
C ILE A 68 10.45 -6.37 -7.54
N LEU A 69 9.87 -7.39 -6.90
CA LEU A 69 10.24 -8.77 -7.16
C LEU A 69 10.04 -9.13 -8.64
N ASP A 70 8.91 -8.74 -9.25
CA ASP A 70 8.69 -8.98 -10.69
C ASP A 70 9.75 -8.28 -11.55
N ARG A 71 10.14 -7.04 -11.22
CA ARG A 71 11.21 -6.34 -11.93
C ARG A 71 12.55 -7.05 -11.78
N PHE A 72 12.86 -7.57 -10.60
CA PHE A 72 14.04 -8.40 -10.35
C PHE A 72 14.00 -9.67 -11.20
N LEU A 73 12.87 -10.38 -11.27
CA LEU A 73 12.71 -11.57 -12.11
C LEU A 73 13.02 -11.27 -13.57
N VAL A 74 12.42 -10.20 -14.12
CA VAL A 74 12.64 -9.81 -15.52
C VAL A 74 14.11 -9.50 -15.76
N LEU A 75 14.73 -8.71 -14.87
CA LEU A 75 16.15 -8.38 -15.00
C LEU A 75 17.02 -9.63 -14.91
N LYS A 76 16.76 -10.53 -13.95
CA LYS A 76 17.55 -11.74 -13.76
C LYS A 76 17.45 -12.69 -14.95
N ILE A 77 16.24 -12.96 -15.44
CA ILE A 77 16.04 -13.84 -16.59
C ILE A 77 16.70 -13.24 -17.84
N CYS A 78 16.57 -11.93 -18.07
CA CYS A 78 17.23 -11.28 -19.19
C CYS A 78 18.77 -11.28 -19.07
N ASP A 79 19.29 -11.15 -17.85
CA ASP A 79 20.73 -11.21 -17.60
C ASP A 79 21.26 -12.63 -17.87
N ASP A 80 20.58 -13.67 -17.37
CA ASP A 80 20.94 -15.08 -17.58
C ASP A 80 20.93 -15.43 -19.08
N VAL A 81 19.90 -15.04 -19.83
CA VAL A 81 19.82 -15.28 -21.28
C VAL A 81 20.96 -14.60 -22.03
N ARG A 82 21.32 -13.36 -21.66
CA ARG A 82 22.41 -12.64 -22.34
C ARG A 82 23.80 -13.20 -22.02
N SER A 83 23.99 -13.66 -20.78
CA SER A 83 25.20 -14.36 -20.38
C SER A 83 25.42 -15.63 -21.20
N ASP A 84 24.34 -16.34 -21.56
CA ASP A 84 24.41 -17.53 -22.41
C ASP A 84 24.59 -17.19 -23.90
N GLU A 85 23.97 -16.12 -24.40
CA GLU A 85 24.03 -15.72 -25.81
C GLU A 85 25.33 -14.98 -26.19
N THR A 86 25.95 -14.26 -25.26
CA THR A 86 27.10 -13.39 -25.55
C THR A 86 28.20 -13.51 -24.51
N GLU A 87 29.38 -13.99 -24.92
CA GLU A 87 30.58 -14.09 -24.07
C GLU A 87 31.12 -12.72 -23.61
N LEU A 88 30.66 -11.63 -24.22
CA LEU A 88 31.03 -10.25 -23.90
C LEU A 88 30.02 -9.52 -22.99
N HIS A 89 29.00 -10.20 -22.46
CA HIS A 89 28.04 -9.57 -21.55
C HIS A 89 28.71 -9.17 -20.24
N LEU A 90 28.67 -7.87 -19.89
CA LEU A 90 29.33 -7.31 -18.70
C LEU A 90 28.46 -7.30 -17.44
N GLY A 91 27.32 -8.01 -17.45
CA GLY A 91 26.40 -8.08 -16.32
C GLY A 91 25.57 -6.81 -16.13
N SER A 92 24.51 -6.93 -15.33
CA SER A 92 23.57 -5.83 -15.02
C SER A 92 23.67 -5.36 -13.57
N ASP A 93 24.88 -5.39 -12.97
CA ASP A 93 25.11 -5.19 -11.53
C ASP A 93 24.52 -3.86 -11.00
N ASP A 94 24.63 -2.78 -11.77
CA ASP A 94 24.05 -1.48 -11.41
C ASP A 94 22.52 -1.52 -11.32
N ALA A 95 21.86 -2.28 -12.21
CA ALA A 95 20.41 -2.42 -12.19
C ALA A 95 19.92 -3.24 -10.98
N PHE A 96 20.71 -4.25 -10.56
CA PHE A 96 20.46 -4.97 -9.32
C PHE A 96 20.71 -4.07 -8.10
N ALA A 97 21.77 -3.26 -8.12
CA ALA A 97 22.04 -2.29 -7.06
C ALA A 97 20.86 -1.32 -6.89
N ASP A 98 20.33 -0.76 -7.96
CA ASP A 98 19.14 0.11 -7.93
C ASP A 98 17.91 -0.57 -7.31
N ILE A 99 17.70 -1.86 -7.59
CA ILE A 99 16.62 -2.63 -6.98
C ILE A 99 16.79 -2.67 -5.46
N PHE A 100 17.95 -3.09 -4.97
CA PHE A 100 18.12 -3.39 -3.54
C PHE A 100 18.52 -2.18 -2.69
N ASP A 101 19.09 -1.14 -3.29
CA ASP A 101 19.46 0.10 -2.59
C ASP A 101 18.33 1.12 -2.52
N LEU A 102 17.43 1.10 -3.50
CA LEU A 102 16.40 2.14 -3.63
C LEU A 102 14.99 1.56 -3.80
N MET A 103 14.75 0.73 -4.80
CA MET A 103 13.37 0.35 -5.17
C MET A 103 12.70 -0.55 -4.15
N GLN A 104 13.42 -1.59 -3.71
CA GLN A 104 12.97 -2.54 -2.70
C GLN A 104 12.71 -1.83 -1.37
N PRO A 105 13.67 -1.09 -0.76
CA PRO A 105 13.42 -0.47 0.52
C PRO A 105 12.35 0.62 0.44
N ARG A 106 12.26 1.36 -0.68
CA ARG A 106 11.15 2.31 -0.91
C ARG A 106 9.80 1.61 -0.90
N SER A 107 9.64 0.58 -1.73
CA SER A 107 8.36 -0.11 -1.90
C SER A 107 7.95 -0.83 -0.62
N ARG A 108 8.93 -1.39 0.10
CA ARG A 108 8.72 -1.96 1.43
C ARG A 108 8.19 -0.94 2.43
N VAL A 109 8.76 0.27 2.46
CA VAL A 109 8.24 1.35 3.32
C VAL A 109 6.83 1.74 2.93
N GLU A 110 6.50 1.79 1.63
CA GLU A 110 5.14 2.05 1.17
C GLU A 110 4.16 0.99 1.70
N ASP A 111 4.50 -0.29 1.59
CA ASP A 111 3.67 -1.39 2.09
C ASP A 111 3.56 -1.38 3.63
N LEU A 112 4.64 -1.07 4.35
CA LEU A 112 4.61 -0.92 5.81
C LEU A 112 3.76 0.28 6.26
N VAL A 113 3.84 1.41 5.55
CA VAL A 113 3.00 2.58 5.80
C VAL A 113 1.53 2.23 5.61
N ARG A 114 1.18 1.45 4.57
CA ARG A 114 -0.19 0.92 4.39
C ARG A 114 -0.62 0.11 5.60
N VAL A 115 0.16 -0.91 5.98
CA VAL A 115 -0.18 -1.81 7.11
C VAL A 115 -0.37 -1.02 8.41
N PHE A 116 0.60 -0.19 8.80
CA PHE A 116 0.51 0.59 10.03
C PHE A 116 -0.54 1.70 9.94
N GLY A 117 -0.74 2.29 8.75
CA GLY A 117 -1.73 3.34 8.50
C GLY A 117 -3.16 2.83 8.57
N ILE A 118 -3.43 1.60 8.09
CA ILE A 118 -4.73 0.95 8.21
C ILE A 118 -5.00 0.56 9.66
N GLN A 119 -4.01 -0.03 10.34
CA GLN A 119 -4.12 -0.37 11.77
C GLN A 119 -4.43 0.85 12.63
N THR A 120 -3.89 2.01 12.28
CA THR A 120 -4.17 3.29 12.96
C THR A 120 -5.38 4.04 12.40
N GLY A 121 -6.06 3.51 11.37
CA GLY A 121 -7.24 4.13 10.75
C GLY A 121 -6.97 5.40 9.94
N VAL A 122 -5.70 5.71 9.65
CA VAL A 122 -5.25 6.88 8.87
C VAL A 122 -5.37 6.62 7.35
N ILE A 123 -5.12 5.38 6.93
CA ILE A 123 -5.09 4.96 5.53
C ILE A 123 -6.23 3.97 5.24
N ALA A 124 -6.76 4.01 4.01
CA ALA A 124 -7.74 3.05 3.48
C ALA A 124 -7.21 2.40 2.19
N ASP A 125 -7.44 1.08 2.04
CA ASP A 125 -7.00 0.27 0.88
C ASP A 125 -7.82 0.49 -0.39
N THR A 126 -9.09 0.88 -0.25
CA THR A 126 -9.98 1.08 -1.38
C THR A 126 -10.85 2.29 -1.12
N THR A 127 -11.20 3.01 -2.18
CA THR A 127 -12.32 3.94 -2.16
C THR A 127 -13.59 3.15 -1.86
N GLU A 128 -13.90 3.00 -0.57
CA GLU A 128 -15.21 2.51 -0.10
C GLU A 128 -16.28 3.25 -0.90
N PRO A 129 -17.02 2.56 -1.78
CA PRO A 129 -18.03 3.22 -2.56
C PRO A 129 -19.19 3.61 -1.62
N ALA A 130 -19.75 4.78 -1.87
CA ALA A 130 -20.56 5.57 -0.94
C ALA A 130 -21.93 4.99 -0.52
N TYR A 131 -22.10 3.67 -0.43
CA TYR A 131 -23.39 3.03 -0.12
C TYR A 131 -23.63 2.74 1.38
N SER A 132 -22.67 2.97 2.27
CA SER A 132 -22.86 2.73 3.70
C SER A 132 -23.53 3.92 4.40
N LEU A 133 -24.87 3.94 4.34
CA LEU A 133 -25.76 4.98 4.90
C LEU A 133 -25.71 5.13 6.43
N VAL A 134 -24.91 4.33 7.13
CA VAL A 134 -24.77 4.41 8.60
C VAL A 134 -23.64 5.36 9.03
N SER A 135 -22.76 5.79 8.11
CA SER A 135 -21.52 6.50 8.45
C SER A 135 -21.55 8.02 8.18
N ALA A 136 -22.73 8.65 8.10
CA ALA A 136 -22.83 10.11 7.91
C ALA A 136 -22.27 10.92 9.09
N ARG A 137 -22.15 10.33 10.30
CA ARG A 137 -21.51 10.96 11.46
C ARG A 137 -19.99 10.76 11.54
N GLN A 138 -19.43 9.83 10.77
CA GLN A 138 -17.98 9.55 10.67
C GLN A 138 -17.31 10.33 9.52
N ALA A 139 -18.08 11.11 8.77
CA ALA A 139 -17.67 11.89 7.61
C ALA A 139 -16.77 13.11 7.91
N ARG A 140 -16.08 13.17 9.06
CA ARG A 140 -15.14 14.27 9.40
C ARG A 140 -13.68 13.87 9.57
N SER A 141 -13.33 12.59 9.42
CA SER A 141 -11.94 12.13 9.32
C SER A 141 -11.65 11.68 7.89
N LYS A 142 -11.11 12.57 7.05
CA LYS A 142 -10.72 12.24 5.67
C LYS A 142 -9.54 11.26 5.70
N LYS A 143 -9.80 9.96 5.56
CA LYS A 143 -8.75 8.94 5.43
C LYS A 143 -7.98 9.14 4.13
N LEU A 144 -6.69 8.80 4.13
CA LEU A 144 -5.87 8.82 2.94
C LEU A 144 -6.04 7.51 2.15
N ILE A 145 -6.23 7.61 0.85
CA ILE A 145 -6.36 6.44 -0.03
C ILE A 145 -4.95 5.97 -0.41
N PHE A 146 -4.61 4.72 -0.10
CA PHE A 146 -3.26 4.18 -0.30
C PHE A 146 -2.75 4.33 -1.74
N GLU A 147 -3.61 4.09 -2.73
CA GLU A 147 -3.29 4.21 -4.16
C GLU A 147 -2.76 5.60 -4.54
N THR A 148 -3.21 6.64 -3.85
CA THR A 148 -2.78 8.03 -4.10
C THR A 148 -1.48 8.41 -3.40
N LEU A 149 -0.96 7.56 -2.52
CA LEU A 149 0.23 7.83 -1.73
C LEU A 149 1.48 7.25 -2.40
N ALA A 150 2.62 7.88 -2.18
CA ALA A 150 3.93 7.37 -2.55
C ALA A 150 4.96 7.79 -1.51
N VAL A 151 6.06 7.04 -1.40
CA VAL A 151 7.17 7.40 -0.51
C VAL A 151 8.35 7.86 -1.36
N ASN A 152 8.86 9.04 -1.03
CA ASN A 152 10.19 9.43 -1.49
C ASN A 152 11.21 8.88 -0.50
N PHE A 153 12.01 7.93 -0.97
CA PHE A 153 13.04 7.25 -0.19
C PHE A 153 14.42 7.82 -0.48
N SER A 154 15.15 8.19 0.56
CA SER A 154 16.54 8.64 0.48
C SER A 154 17.31 8.14 1.72
N PRO A 155 18.65 7.97 1.63
CA PRO A 155 19.46 7.58 2.78
C PRO A 155 19.32 8.50 4.00
N ARG A 156 18.98 9.78 3.80
CA ARG A 156 18.90 10.78 4.87
C ARG A 156 17.48 11.20 5.21
N LYS A 157 16.53 11.04 4.28
CA LYS A 157 15.17 11.56 4.43
C LYS A 157 14.13 10.60 3.90
N LEU A 158 12.95 10.65 4.49
CA LEU A 158 11.77 9.93 4.04
C LEU A 158 10.58 10.88 4.04
N SER A 159 9.80 10.86 2.97
CA SER A 159 8.57 11.63 2.91
C SER A 159 7.43 10.88 2.25
N ILE A 160 6.22 11.17 2.71
CA ILE A 160 4.98 10.70 2.10
C ILE A 160 4.47 11.81 1.18
N VAL A 161 4.20 11.43 -0.06
CA VAL A 161 3.67 12.30 -1.10
C VAL A 161 2.30 11.78 -1.51
N GLN A 162 1.34 12.68 -1.67
CA GLN A 162 0.04 12.38 -2.25
C GLN A 162 -0.04 12.94 -3.67
N MET A 163 -0.55 12.14 -4.59
CA MET A 163 -0.94 12.59 -5.93
C MET A 163 -2.39 13.06 -5.90
N ASP A 164 -2.61 14.30 -6.33
CA ASP A 164 -3.95 14.86 -6.51
C ASP A 164 -4.56 14.45 -7.86
N GLN A 165 -5.86 14.70 -8.06
CA GLN A 165 -6.59 14.43 -9.30
C GLN A 165 -5.94 15.11 -10.51
N ASN A 166 -5.31 16.27 -10.29
CA ASN A 166 -4.55 17.01 -11.30
C ASN A 166 -3.12 16.48 -11.52
N ARG A 167 -2.81 15.27 -11.02
CA ARG A 167 -1.48 14.62 -11.02
C ARG A 167 -0.36 15.46 -10.39
N ARG A 168 -0.72 16.43 -9.55
CA ARG A 168 0.24 17.23 -8.77
C ARG A 168 0.67 16.45 -7.53
N LYS A 169 1.95 16.56 -7.18
CA LYS A 169 2.54 15.86 -6.04
C LYS A 169 2.63 16.82 -4.85
N HIS A 170 2.04 16.42 -3.72
CA HIS A 170 2.06 17.19 -2.48
C HIS A 170 2.73 16.37 -1.38
N THR A 171 3.78 16.92 -0.76
CA THR A 171 4.41 16.29 0.39
C THR A 171 3.54 16.51 1.63
N LEU A 172 3.09 15.42 2.24
CA LEU A 172 2.26 15.45 3.45
C LEU A 172 3.11 15.53 4.72
N VAL A 173 4.19 14.72 4.75
CA VAL A 173 5.08 14.57 5.91
C VAL A 173 6.47 14.28 5.38
N GLU A 174 7.47 14.86 6.04
CA GLU A 174 8.88 14.54 5.84
C GLU A 174 9.56 14.30 7.20
N ILE A 175 10.38 13.26 7.29
CA ILE A 175 11.20 12.93 8.46
C ILE A 175 12.64 12.69 8.05
N GLN A 176 13.57 12.96 8.97
CA GLN A 176 14.96 12.55 8.83
C GLN A 176 15.12 11.08 9.21
N ARG A 177 15.92 10.36 8.43
CA ARG A 177 16.23 8.93 8.58
C ARG A 177 17.66 8.76 9.08
N ALA A 178 17.86 7.90 10.07
CA ALA A 178 19.19 7.46 10.46
C ALA A 178 19.63 6.26 9.60
N LYS A 179 20.91 6.18 9.25
CA LYS A 179 21.44 5.12 8.36
C LYS A 179 21.19 3.70 8.92
N THR A 180 21.20 3.54 10.24
CA THR A 180 21.01 2.26 10.94
C THR A 180 19.54 1.95 11.26
N GLU A 181 18.61 2.82 10.86
CA GLU A 181 17.19 2.68 11.17
C GLU A 181 16.53 1.63 10.26
N THR A 182 15.77 0.71 10.87
CA THR A 182 14.98 -0.28 10.12
C THR A 182 13.78 0.37 9.45
N LEU A 183 13.28 -0.25 8.39
CA LEU A 183 12.18 0.28 7.58
C LEU A 183 10.87 0.37 8.40
N GLU A 184 10.65 -0.55 9.34
CA GLU A 184 9.48 -0.56 10.23
C GLU A 184 9.46 0.64 11.17
N VAL A 185 10.61 1.00 11.74
CA VAL A 185 10.72 2.16 12.64
C VAL A 185 10.43 3.43 11.85
N SER A 186 11.01 3.55 10.66
CA SER A 186 10.78 4.70 9.78
C SER A 186 9.31 4.80 9.34
N ALA A 187 8.68 3.69 8.95
CA ALA A 187 7.27 3.66 8.56
C ALA A 187 6.34 4.05 9.73
N LYS A 188 6.59 3.52 10.94
CA LYS A 188 5.84 3.92 12.15
C LYS A 188 5.99 5.41 12.45
N ARG A 189 7.19 5.97 12.30
CA ARG A 189 7.44 7.41 12.50
C ARG A 189 6.70 8.26 11.47
N LEU A 190 6.66 7.85 10.21
CA LEU A 190 5.87 8.52 9.18
C LEU A 190 4.38 8.54 9.53
N VAL A 191 3.81 7.41 9.93
CA VAL A 191 2.39 7.32 10.32
C VAL A 191 2.10 8.18 11.54
N ARG A 192 2.96 8.17 12.57
CA ARG A 192 2.82 9.06 13.73
C ARG A 192 2.89 10.53 13.35
N ALA A 193 3.78 10.90 12.44
CA ALA A 193 3.89 12.28 11.96
C ALA A 193 2.66 12.72 11.14
N LEU A 194 2.02 11.81 10.38
CA LEU A 194 0.75 12.09 9.71
C LEU A 194 -0.36 12.44 10.72
N ILE A 195 -0.44 11.69 11.82
CA ILE A 195 -1.40 11.94 12.90
C ILE A 195 -1.08 13.26 13.61
N ALA A 196 0.20 13.48 13.97
CA ALA A 196 0.63 14.69 14.68
C ALA A 196 0.40 15.98 13.88
N ASN A 197 0.52 15.93 12.55
CA ASN A 197 0.24 17.07 11.68
C ASN A 197 -1.27 17.34 11.50
N GLY A 198 -2.15 16.57 12.15
CA GLY A 198 -3.60 16.76 12.07
C GLY A 198 -4.19 16.46 10.70
N ILE A 199 -3.45 15.75 9.82
CA ILE A 199 -3.91 15.39 8.47
C ILE A 199 -5.06 14.39 8.55
N VAL A 200 -5.08 13.55 9.60
CA VAL A 200 -6.20 12.67 9.95
C VAL A 200 -6.47 12.75 11.46
N PRO A 201 -7.74 12.87 11.90
CA PRO A 201 -8.10 12.87 13.31
C PRO A 201 -7.60 11.62 14.04
N ASP A 202 -7.06 11.82 15.25
CA ASP A 202 -6.64 10.73 16.12
C ASP A 202 -7.84 9.81 16.43
N PRO A 203 -7.79 8.52 16.05
CA PRO A 203 -8.89 7.60 16.31
C PRO A 203 -9.14 7.39 17.81
N SER A 204 -8.14 7.62 18.67
CA SER A 204 -8.22 7.37 20.12
C SER A 204 -9.11 8.37 20.88
N VAL A 205 -9.36 9.54 20.29
CA VAL A 205 -10.25 10.58 20.87
C VAL A 205 -11.74 10.23 20.68
N THR A 206 -12.05 9.26 19.82
CA THR A 206 -13.43 8.86 19.53
C THR A 206 -13.92 7.75 20.48
N ARG A 207 -13.67 7.88 21.78
CA ARG A 207 -14.42 7.11 22.79
C ARG A 207 -15.57 7.98 23.29
N PRO A 208 -16.84 7.65 23.00
CA PRO A 208 -17.94 8.37 23.60
C PRO A 208 -17.92 8.11 25.11
N SER A 209 -17.69 9.17 25.88
CA SER A 209 -17.89 9.17 27.33
C SER A 209 -19.31 8.66 27.63
N PRO A 210 -19.51 7.67 28.52
CA PRO A 210 -20.84 7.26 28.92
C PRO A 210 -21.46 8.41 29.71
N SER A 211 -22.37 9.15 29.07
CA SER A 211 -23.18 10.16 29.74
C SER A 211 -24.12 9.45 30.71
N LEU A 212 -23.80 9.54 32.00
CA LEU A 212 -24.71 9.29 33.12
C LEU A 212 -25.96 10.14 32.89
N ARG A 213 -27.04 9.50 32.42
CA ARG A 213 -28.36 10.11 32.36
C ARG A 213 -28.89 10.25 33.79
N THR A 214 -28.77 11.46 34.32
CA THR A 214 -29.53 11.94 35.47
C THR A 214 -31.01 12.00 35.07
N SER A 215 -31.79 10.98 35.45
CA SER A 215 -33.25 11.05 35.38
C SER A 215 -33.78 11.73 36.64
N ALA A 216 -33.98 13.03 36.56
CA ALA A 216 -34.81 13.77 37.52
C ALA A 216 -36.27 13.35 37.31
N SER A 217 -36.83 12.65 38.31
CA SER A 217 -38.25 12.31 38.38
C SER A 217 -38.99 13.44 39.10
N VAL A 218 -39.83 14.17 38.37
CA VAL A 218 -40.75 15.19 38.90
C VAL A 218 -42.13 14.96 38.29
N ALA A 219 -43.09 14.56 39.12
CA ALA A 219 -44.54 14.76 39.03
C ALA A 219 -45.18 13.97 40.19
N GLY A 220 -46.10 14.43 41.03
CA GLY A 220 -46.88 15.66 41.20
C GLY A 220 -47.80 15.44 42.43
N PRO A 221 -48.47 16.46 42.99
CA PRO A 221 -49.14 16.38 44.28
C PRO A 221 -50.57 15.83 44.19
N SER A 222 -50.93 14.92 45.08
CA SER A 222 -52.28 14.39 45.25
C SER A 222 -53.06 15.19 46.31
N ARG A 223 -54.08 15.93 45.85
CA ARG A 223 -55.30 16.30 46.61
C ARG A 223 -56.04 14.98 46.95
N THR A 224 -56.74 14.73 48.05
CA THR A 224 -57.79 15.49 48.75
C THR A 224 -58.23 14.70 50.01
N ARG A 225 -58.66 15.46 51.03
CA ARG A 225 -59.78 15.24 51.98
C ARG A 225 -59.73 14.13 53.02
#